data_AF-A0A3D1PPS5-F1
#
_entry.id   AF-A0A3D1PPS5-F1
#
_cell.length_a   1.000
_cell.length_b   1.000
_cell.length_c   1.000
_cell.angle_alpha   90.00
_cell.angle_beta   90.00
_cell.angle_gamma   90.00
#
_symmetry.space_group_name_H-M   'P 1'
#
loop_
_entity.id
_entity.type
_entity.pdbx_description
1 polymer ?
#
loop_
_entity_poly.entity_id
_entity_poly.type
_entity_poly.pdbx_seq_one_letter_code
_entity_poly.pdbx_strand_id
1 'polypeptide(L)'
;KAENGTDFIANVPTEEVFCAPHRERVNGIVYGTKPYVYNGQLIEGWHVTFKDGKVVEHGAEKNASLLAELLSTDENACRIGEIALVPASSPINQSGVLFYNTLFDENAACHIAFGAGYPTNIKGGSKMNRTELLAKGLNDSAIHEDVMIGAPDTNVIGTTKDGKEVTIFTNGEWAF
;
A
#
# COMPACT_ATOMS: atom_id res chain seq x y z
N LYS A 1 13.40 -8.92 -12.73
CA LYS A 1 13.95 -9.19 -14.08
C LYS A 1 13.06 -8.53 -15.12
N ALA A 2 13.64 -7.84 -16.11
CA ALA A 2 12.92 -7.32 -17.26
C ALA A 2 12.44 -8.47 -18.16
N GLU A 3 11.60 -8.19 -19.16
CA GLU A 3 11.04 -9.22 -20.05
C GLU A 3 12.11 -10.06 -20.76
N ASN A 4 13.29 -9.48 -21.01
CA ASN A 4 14.45 -10.14 -21.61
C ASN A 4 15.31 -10.93 -20.61
N GLY A 5 14.90 -11.05 -19.34
CA GLY A 5 15.62 -11.78 -18.30
C GLY A 5 16.73 -11.00 -17.59
N THR A 6 16.99 -9.76 -17.98
CA THR A 6 17.99 -8.88 -17.36
C THR A 6 17.56 -8.49 -15.94
N ASP A 7 18.50 -8.53 -14.99
CA ASP A 7 18.28 -8.02 -13.64
C ASP A 7 18.23 -6.49 -13.67
N PHE A 8 17.24 -5.93 -13.00
CA PHE A 8 17.08 -4.49 -12.84
C PHE A 8 16.51 -4.21 -11.45
N ILE A 9 16.77 -3.00 -10.97
CA ILE A 9 16.20 -2.47 -9.73
C ILE A 9 15.21 -1.40 -10.16
N ALA A 10 13.93 -1.56 -9.79
CA ALA A 10 12.87 -0.64 -10.19
C ALA A 10 12.99 0.71 -9.44
N ASN A 11 13.22 0.63 -8.12
CA ASN A 11 13.30 1.78 -7.24
C ASN A 11 14.71 1.88 -6.63
N VAL A 12 15.32 3.06 -6.73
CA VAL A 12 16.55 3.42 -6.02
C VAL A 12 16.31 4.80 -5.40
N PRO A 13 16.15 4.93 -4.07
CA PRO A 13 16.32 3.89 -3.05
C PRO A 13 15.15 2.88 -2.98
N THR A 14 15.33 1.78 -2.24
CA THR A 14 14.25 0.88 -1.82
C THR A 14 14.59 0.25 -0.46
N GLU A 15 13.64 0.25 0.47
CA GLU A 15 13.75 -0.28 1.85
C GLU A 15 12.58 -1.23 2.19
N GLU A 16 11.73 -1.50 1.21
CA GLU A 16 10.47 -2.19 1.39
C GLU A 16 10.51 -3.67 1.01
N VAL A 17 9.56 -4.41 1.59
CA VAL A 17 9.09 -5.68 1.03
C VAL A 17 7.58 -5.60 0.86
N PHE A 18 7.09 -5.94 -0.32
CA PHE A 18 5.70 -5.71 -0.68
C PHE A 18 5.04 -6.91 -1.37
N CYS A 19 3.71 -6.91 -1.35
CA CYS A 19 2.89 -7.88 -2.06
C CYS A 19 1.49 -7.31 -2.36
N ALA A 20 0.74 -8.00 -3.21
CA ALA A 20 -0.64 -7.65 -3.49
C ALA A 20 -1.61 -8.31 -2.49
N PRO A 21 -2.50 -7.55 -1.82
CA PRO A 21 -3.60 -8.09 -1.06
C PRO A 21 -4.70 -8.64 -1.97
N HIS A 22 -5.60 -9.46 -1.43
CA HIS A 22 -6.81 -9.85 -2.15
C HIS A 22 -7.83 -8.70 -2.11
N ARG A 23 -8.21 -8.16 -3.27
CA ARG A 23 -9.02 -6.93 -3.41
C ARG A 23 -10.37 -6.93 -2.67
N GLU A 24 -10.92 -8.11 -2.36
CA GLU A 24 -12.22 -8.29 -1.68
C GLU A 24 -12.10 -8.66 -0.19
N ARG A 25 -10.89 -8.73 0.39
CA ARG A 25 -10.67 -9.26 1.75
C ARG A 25 -9.96 -8.26 2.66
N VAL A 26 -10.32 -6.99 2.56
CA VAL A 26 -9.80 -5.91 3.41
C VAL A 26 -10.94 -5.36 4.25
N ASN A 27 -10.73 -5.32 5.56
CA ASN A 27 -11.71 -4.85 6.54
C ASN A 27 -11.00 -4.08 7.65
N GLY A 28 -11.64 -3.07 8.19
CA GLY A 28 -11.13 -2.27 9.31
C GLY A 28 -10.96 -0.81 8.96
N ILE A 29 -10.24 -0.08 9.80
CA ILE A 29 -10.00 1.35 9.66
C ILE A 29 -8.50 1.57 9.60
N VAL A 30 -8.06 2.47 8.73
CA VAL A 30 -6.66 2.90 8.66
C VAL A 30 -6.57 4.42 8.61
N TYR A 31 -5.54 4.93 9.28
CA TYR A 31 -5.21 6.35 9.34
C TYR A 31 -3.86 6.57 8.67
N GLY A 32 -3.75 7.63 7.90
CA GLY A 32 -2.48 8.06 7.33
C GLY A 32 -1.53 8.55 8.41
N THR A 33 -0.27 8.12 8.35
CA THR A 33 0.77 8.57 9.29
C THR A 33 1.62 9.69 8.70
N LYS A 34 1.50 9.94 7.39
CA LYS A 34 2.15 11.03 6.68
C LYS A 34 1.15 11.74 5.76
N PRO A 35 1.37 13.04 5.46
CA PRO A 35 0.68 13.71 4.37
C PRO A 35 0.93 12.98 3.05
N TYR A 36 -0.06 12.99 2.18
CA TYR A 36 0.04 12.41 0.84
C TYR A 36 -0.09 13.51 -0.21
N VAL A 37 0.76 13.47 -1.24
CA VAL A 37 0.79 14.46 -2.30
C VAL A 37 0.01 13.93 -3.50
N TYR A 38 -1.15 14.52 -3.78
CA TYR A 38 -1.98 14.19 -4.94
C TYR A 38 -2.14 15.40 -5.84
N ASN A 39 -1.85 15.25 -7.14
CA ASN A 39 -1.94 16.35 -8.11
C ASN A 39 -1.25 17.66 -7.66
N GLY A 40 -0.12 17.53 -6.95
CA GLY A 40 0.65 18.66 -6.42
C GLY A 40 0.06 19.33 -5.17
N GLN A 41 -0.98 18.76 -4.56
CA GLN A 41 -1.62 19.25 -3.35
C GLN A 41 -1.53 18.22 -2.22
N LEU A 42 -1.44 18.71 -0.98
CA LEU A 42 -1.32 17.87 0.21
C LEU A 42 -2.67 17.46 0.77
N ILE A 43 -2.86 16.16 0.99
CA ILE A 43 -3.95 15.58 1.77
C ILE A 43 -3.37 15.24 3.15
N GLU A 44 -3.93 15.80 4.21
CA GLU A 44 -3.42 15.68 5.59
C GLU A 44 -4.49 15.12 6.53
N GLY A 45 -4.07 14.30 7.50
CA GLY A 45 -4.96 13.70 8.50
C GLY A 45 -6.04 12.79 7.88
N TRP A 46 -5.70 12.07 6.82
CA TRP A 46 -6.66 11.22 6.12
C TRP A 46 -6.93 9.91 6.86
N HIS A 47 -8.14 9.38 6.70
CA HIS A 47 -8.52 8.07 7.18
C HIS A 47 -9.53 7.42 6.23
N VAL A 48 -9.55 6.08 6.20
CA VAL A 48 -10.56 5.32 5.46
C VAL A 48 -11.03 4.10 6.26
N THR A 49 -12.28 3.70 6.04
CA THR A 49 -12.88 2.47 6.56
C THR A 49 -13.12 1.51 5.41
N PHE A 50 -12.57 0.30 5.51
CA PHE A 50 -12.80 -0.78 4.56
C PHE A 50 -13.86 -1.76 5.06
N LYS A 51 -14.71 -2.21 4.13
CA LYS A 51 -15.59 -3.35 4.29
C LYS A 51 -15.61 -4.17 3.01
N ASP A 52 -15.41 -5.49 3.12
CA ASP A 52 -15.41 -6.43 1.99
C ASP A 52 -14.49 -5.97 0.83
N GLY A 53 -13.36 -5.38 1.21
CA GLY A 53 -12.34 -4.89 0.31
C GLY A 53 -12.62 -3.53 -0.35
N LYS A 54 -13.70 -2.83 0.00
CA LYS A 54 -14.02 -1.49 -0.51
C LYS A 54 -13.94 -0.45 0.59
N VAL A 55 -13.47 0.75 0.27
CA VAL A 55 -13.66 1.92 1.12
C VAL A 55 -15.15 2.24 1.17
N VAL A 56 -15.71 2.31 2.38
CA VAL A 56 -17.12 2.66 2.64
C VAL A 56 -17.28 3.99 3.36
N GLU A 57 -16.20 4.51 3.93
CA GLU A 57 -16.13 5.81 4.59
C GLU A 57 -14.71 6.36 4.47
N HIS A 58 -14.58 7.68 4.27
CA HIS A 58 -13.29 8.35 4.22
C HIS A 58 -13.39 9.79 4.72
N GLY A 59 -12.28 10.33 5.18
CA GLY A 59 -12.18 11.73 5.63
C GLY A 59 -10.74 12.21 5.60
N ALA A 60 -10.56 13.53 5.66
CA ALA A 60 -9.26 14.17 5.85
C ALA A 60 -9.44 15.53 6.54
N GLU A 61 -8.45 15.96 7.30
CA GLU A 61 -8.45 17.29 7.92
C GLU A 61 -8.26 18.41 6.87
N LYS A 62 -7.46 18.13 5.85
CA LYS A 62 -7.19 19.02 4.73
C LYS A 62 -7.39 18.31 3.40
N ASN A 63 -8.05 19.00 2.47
CA ASN A 63 -8.29 18.53 1.11
C ASN A 63 -9.04 17.18 1.04
N ALA A 64 -10.02 16.96 1.90
CA ALA A 64 -10.87 15.76 1.88
C ALA A 64 -11.59 15.52 0.54
N SER A 65 -11.87 16.58 -0.22
CA SER A 65 -12.43 16.47 -1.57
C SER A 65 -11.47 15.81 -2.56
N LEU A 66 -10.15 16.04 -2.43
CA LEU A 66 -9.15 15.38 -3.28
C LEU A 66 -9.04 13.89 -2.97
N LEU A 67 -9.16 13.51 -1.69
CA LEU A 67 -9.21 12.09 -1.32
C LEU A 67 -10.44 11.42 -1.92
N ALA A 68 -11.59 12.10 -1.88
CA ALA A 68 -12.82 11.61 -2.50
C ALA A 68 -12.65 11.45 -4.01
N GLU A 69 -12.03 12.43 -4.68
CA GLU A 69 -11.72 12.40 -6.11
C GLU A 69 -10.86 11.17 -6.45
N LEU A 70 -9.72 11.01 -5.76
CA LEU A 70 -8.83 9.86 -5.92
C LEU A 70 -9.58 8.53 -5.81
N LEU A 71 -10.35 8.33 -4.75
CA LEU A 71 -11.09 7.09 -4.49
C LEU A 71 -12.24 6.84 -5.48
N SER A 72 -12.64 7.87 -6.22
CA SER A 72 -13.71 7.82 -7.23
C SER A 72 -13.20 7.77 -8.68
N THR A 73 -11.88 7.71 -8.89
CA THR A 73 -11.27 7.70 -10.22
C THR A 73 -11.85 6.61 -11.14
N ASP A 74 -12.07 5.43 -10.57
CA ASP A 74 -12.80 4.34 -11.21
C ASP A 74 -13.43 3.41 -10.14
N GLU A 75 -14.13 2.35 -10.57
CA GLU A 75 -14.82 1.42 -9.67
C GLU A 75 -13.89 0.77 -8.62
N ASN A 76 -12.62 0.57 -8.95
CA ASN A 76 -11.65 -0.18 -8.16
C ASN A 76 -10.60 0.71 -7.47
N ALA A 77 -10.60 2.03 -7.73
CA ALA A 77 -9.77 3.01 -7.03
C ALA A 77 -10.03 3.02 -5.51
N CYS A 78 -11.26 2.69 -5.08
CA CYS A 78 -11.64 2.53 -3.68
C CYS A 78 -11.21 1.18 -3.04
N ARG A 79 -10.34 0.42 -3.71
CA ARG A 79 -9.76 -0.84 -3.21
C ARG A 79 -8.24 -0.72 -3.25
N ILE A 80 -7.55 -1.62 -2.55
CA ILE A 80 -6.08 -1.61 -2.52
C ILE A 80 -5.45 -2.68 -3.42
N GLY A 81 -4.34 -2.30 -4.04
CA GLY A 81 -3.53 -3.14 -4.92
C GLY A 81 -2.23 -3.61 -4.28
N GLU A 82 -1.83 -2.98 -3.18
CA GLU A 82 -0.55 -3.22 -2.52
C GLU A 82 -0.64 -3.13 -0.99
N ILE A 83 0.23 -3.92 -0.35
CA ILE A 83 0.68 -3.74 1.03
C ILE A 83 2.19 -3.89 1.07
N ALA A 84 2.87 -2.92 1.69
CA ALA A 84 4.31 -2.91 1.84
C ALA A 84 4.74 -2.71 3.29
N LEU A 85 5.79 -3.42 3.69
CA LEU A 85 6.37 -3.37 5.02
C LEU A 85 7.75 -2.71 4.96
N VAL A 86 7.94 -1.69 5.78
CA VAL A 86 9.20 -0.97 5.97
C VAL A 86 9.41 -0.83 7.49
N PRO A 87 10.52 -1.31 8.06
CA PRO A 87 10.78 -1.18 9.48
C PRO A 87 10.98 0.30 9.87
N ALA A 88 10.58 0.66 11.08
CA ALA A 88 10.75 2.02 11.59
C ALA A 88 12.23 2.43 11.68
N SER A 89 13.14 1.48 11.83
CA SER A 89 14.58 1.68 11.81
C SER A 89 15.18 1.91 10.42
N SER A 90 14.39 1.97 9.32
CA SER A 90 14.96 2.16 7.99
C SER A 90 15.72 3.50 7.89
N PRO A 91 16.83 3.58 7.13
CA PRO A 91 17.65 4.80 7.08
C PRO A 91 16.87 6.04 6.63
N ILE A 92 15.91 5.88 5.71
CA ILE A 92 15.08 6.98 5.22
C ILE A 92 14.13 7.45 6.32
N ASN A 93 13.52 6.54 7.08
CA ASN A 93 12.67 6.90 8.22
C ASN A 93 13.48 7.62 9.31
N GLN A 94 14.66 7.09 9.67
CA GLN A 94 15.54 7.69 10.68
C GLN A 94 16.04 9.09 10.32
N SER A 95 16.02 9.48 9.04
CA SER A 95 16.35 10.84 8.64
C SER A 95 15.40 11.88 9.25
N GLY A 96 14.16 11.49 9.59
CA GLY A 96 13.12 12.37 10.10
C GLY A 96 12.60 13.40 9.08
N VAL A 97 13.00 13.27 7.82
CA VAL A 97 12.62 14.19 6.74
C VAL A 97 11.32 13.71 6.10
N LEU A 98 10.38 14.64 5.91
CA LEU A 98 9.24 14.44 5.02
C LEU A 98 9.62 14.97 3.63
N PHE A 99 9.67 14.08 2.64
CA PHE A 99 10.23 14.40 1.34
C PHE A 99 9.20 15.00 0.37
N TYR A 100 7.90 14.83 0.65
CA TYR A 100 6.81 15.21 -0.24
C TYR A 100 6.98 14.57 -1.63
N ASN A 101 7.49 13.35 -1.63
CA ASN A 101 7.80 12.59 -2.82
C ASN A 101 7.56 11.11 -2.53
N THR A 102 6.69 10.49 -3.32
CA THR A 102 6.24 9.10 -3.12
C THR A 102 7.41 8.14 -2.95
N LEU A 103 8.40 8.15 -3.85
CA LEU A 103 9.55 7.24 -3.81
C LEU A 103 10.31 7.28 -2.48
N PHE A 104 10.50 8.45 -1.88
CA PHE A 104 11.18 8.54 -0.59
C PHE A 104 10.25 8.23 0.58
N ASP A 105 9.04 8.76 0.56
CA ASP A 105 8.13 8.63 1.69
C ASP A 105 7.57 7.20 1.83
N GLU A 106 7.38 6.47 0.73
CA GLU A 106 6.97 5.04 0.68
C GLU A 106 8.03 4.13 1.30
N ASN A 107 9.31 4.46 1.13
CA ASN A 107 10.45 3.71 1.67
C ASN A 107 10.84 4.17 3.09
N ALA A 108 10.02 5.03 3.68
CA ALA A 108 10.20 5.56 5.03
C ALA A 108 9.08 5.14 6.00
N ALA A 109 8.09 4.36 5.57
CA ALA A 109 7.05 3.78 6.42
C ALA A 109 6.30 2.67 5.69
N CYS A 110 5.71 1.72 6.42
CA CYS A 110 4.74 0.80 5.81
C CYS A 110 3.66 1.59 5.07
N HIS A 111 3.19 1.08 3.94
CA HIS A 111 2.20 1.74 3.11
C HIS A 111 1.22 0.74 2.48
N ILE A 112 0.14 1.28 1.95
CA ILE A 112 -0.82 0.59 1.09
C ILE A 112 -0.99 1.42 -0.19
N ALA A 113 -1.27 0.78 -1.32
CA ALA A 113 -1.60 1.48 -2.54
C ALA A 113 -3.09 1.36 -2.85
N PHE A 114 -3.79 2.49 -3.03
CA PHE A 114 -5.11 2.48 -3.65
C PHE A 114 -4.97 2.19 -5.15
N GLY A 115 -5.91 1.43 -5.71
CA GLY A 115 -5.93 1.09 -7.13
C GLY A 115 -5.19 -0.21 -7.47
N ALA A 116 -4.49 -0.21 -8.60
CA ALA A 116 -4.00 -1.40 -9.27
C ALA A 116 -2.93 -2.14 -8.47
N GLY A 117 -2.95 -3.47 -8.51
CA GLY A 117 -1.85 -4.29 -7.98
C GLY A 117 -0.90 -4.75 -9.09
N TYR A 118 0.35 -5.05 -8.73
CA TYR A 118 1.33 -5.52 -9.71
C TYR A 118 1.13 -7.00 -10.08
N PRO A 119 1.03 -7.36 -11.38
CA PRO A 119 0.88 -8.76 -11.81
C PRO A 119 2.01 -9.68 -11.33
N THR A 120 3.21 -9.14 -11.11
CA THR A 120 4.39 -9.86 -10.62
C THR A 120 4.24 -10.36 -9.18
N ASN A 121 3.34 -9.80 -8.36
CA ASN A 121 3.05 -10.31 -7.03
C ASN A 121 2.22 -11.61 -7.04
N ILE A 122 1.66 -11.98 -8.19
CA ILE A 122 1.00 -13.26 -8.40
C ILE A 122 1.96 -14.20 -9.11
N LYS A 123 2.11 -15.44 -8.60
CA LYS A 123 2.94 -16.46 -9.25
C LYS A 123 2.45 -16.70 -10.69
N GLY A 124 3.30 -16.36 -11.66
CA GLY A 124 3.01 -16.43 -13.10
C GLY A 124 2.14 -15.30 -13.65
N GLY A 125 1.84 -14.27 -12.86
CA GLY A 125 0.89 -13.21 -13.20
C GLY A 125 1.33 -12.32 -14.36
N SER A 126 2.64 -12.18 -14.63
CA SER A 126 3.13 -11.45 -15.82
C SER A 126 2.67 -12.05 -17.15
N LYS A 127 2.18 -13.29 -17.16
CA LYS A 127 1.63 -13.96 -18.37
C LYS A 127 0.10 -13.98 -18.40
N MET A 128 -0.54 -13.44 -17.37
CA MET A 128 -1.99 -13.44 -17.23
C MET A 128 -2.57 -12.14 -17.79
N ASN A 129 -3.76 -12.23 -18.38
CA ASN A 129 -4.55 -11.06 -18.73
C ASN A 129 -5.27 -10.50 -17.48
N ARG A 130 -5.87 -9.31 -17.62
CA ARG A 130 -6.57 -8.62 -16.52
C ARG A 130 -7.69 -9.45 -15.89
N THR A 131 -8.46 -10.18 -16.70
CA THR A 131 -9.56 -11.04 -16.21
C THR A 131 -9.03 -12.19 -15.35
N GLU A 132 -7.93 -12.82 -15.76
CA GLU A 132 -7.28 -13.89 -14.99
C GLU A 132 -6.68 -13.37 -13.68
N LEU A 133 -6.09 -12.17 -13.69
CA LEU A 133 -5.54 -11.52 -12.49
C LEU A 133 -6.65 -11.13 -11.51
N LEU A 134 -7.73 -10.53 -12.01
CA LEU A 134 -8.93 -10.18 -11.22
C LEU A 134 -9.54 -11.42 -10.56
N ALA A 135 -9.62 -12.54 -11.29
CA ALA A 135 -10.10 -13.82 -10.75
C ALA A 135 -9.21 -14.40 -9.64
N LYS A 136 -7.94 -14.00 -9.59
CA LYS A 136 -7.00 -14.34 -8.51
C LYS A 136 -7.01 -13.33 -7.36
N GLY A 137 -7.85 -12.30 -7.44
CA GLY A 137 -8.02 -11.29 -6.41
C GLY A 137 -7.09 -10.08 -6.55
N LEU A 138 -6.29 -9.98 -7.61
CA LEU A 138 -5.50 -8.78 -7.88
C LEU A 138 -6.43 -7.64 -8.31
N ASN A 139 -6.24 -6.44 -7.76
CA ASN A 139 -7.04 -5.28 -8.15
C ASN A 139 -6.57 -4.70 -9.49
N ASP A 140 -7.50 -4.17 -10.29
CA ASP A 140 -7.23 -3.53 -11.59
C ASP A 140 -7.89 -2.15 -11.59
N SER A 141 -7.10 -1.10 -11.82
CA SER A 141 -7.53 0.30 -11.77
C SER A 141 -6.60 1.14 -12.66
N ALA A 142 -7.04 2.35 -13.00
CA ALA A 142 -6.23 3.33 -13.71
C ALA A 142 -5.16 3.99 -12.82
N ILE A 143 -5.33 3.92 -11.49
CA ILE A 143 -4.40 4.54 -10.53
C ILE A 143 -3.62 3.49 -9.74
N HIS A 144 -2.52 3.93 -9.15
CA HIS A 144 -1.75 3.22 -8.14
C HIS A 144 -1.16 4.30 -7.22
N GLU A 145 -1.72 4.46 -6.03
CA GLU A 145 -1.43 5.61 -5.16
C GLU A 145 -1.02 5.15 -3.76
N ASP A 146 0.29 5.21 -3.51
CA ASP A 146 0.90 4.80 -2.26
C ASP A 146 0.66 5.82 -1.15
N VAL A 147 0.08 5.34 -0.05
CA VAL A 147 -0.21 6.14 1.13
C VAL A 147 0.36 5.46 2.39
N MET A 148 1.12 6.24 3.16
CA MET A 148 1.86 5.73 4.31
C MET A 148 0.96 5.57 5.54
N ILE A 149 1.08 4.41 6.18
CA ILE A 149 0.29 3.99 7.35
C ILE A 149 1.16 3.49 8.51
N GLY A 150 2.47 3.29 8.29
CA GLY A 150 3.39 2.82 9.30
C GLY A 150 3.68 3.87 10.36
N ALA A 151 3.74 3.44 11.61
CA ALA A 151 4.05 4.24 12.80
C ALA A 151 5.00 3.47 13.75
N PRO A 152 5.71 4.16 14.68
CA PRO A 152 6.62 3.51 15.63
C PRO A 152 5.97 2.48 16.56
N ASP A 153 4.65 2.51 16.72
CA ASP A 153 3.87 1.56 17.52
C ASP A 153 3.14 0.52 16.66
N THR A 154 3.50 0.40 15.38
CA THR A 154 2.87 -0.56 14.45
C THR A 154 3.15 -1.99 14.89
N ASN A 155 2.09 -2.80 14.95
CA ASN A 155 2.17 -4.23 15.19
C ASN A 155 1.50 -4.96 14.03
N VAL A 156 2.14 -6.00 13.49
CA VAL A 156 1.62 -6.77 12.35
C VAL A 156 1.61 -8.24 12.72
N ILE A 157 0.44 -8.85 12.61
CA ILE A 157 0.25 -10.29 12.78
C ILE A 157 -0.15 -10.89 11.43
N GLY A 158 0.59 -11.91 11.00
CA GLY A 158 0.22 -12.74 9.87
C GLY A 158 -0.63 -13.92 10.32
N THR A 159 -1.70 -14.22 9.59
CA THR A 159 -2.50 -15.44 9.80
C THR A 159 -2.21 -16.45 8.69
N THR A 160 -1.79 -17.65 9.07
CA THR A 160 -1.55 -18.74 8.12
C THR A 160 -2.86 -19.36 7.62
N LYS A 161 -2.79 -20.25 6.62
CA LYS A 161 -3.97 -20.93 6.05
C LYS A 161 -4.72 -21.81 7.06
N ASP A 162 -4.01 -22.36 8.04
CA ASP A 162 -4.56 -23.15 9.15
C ASP A 162 -4.95 -22.31 10.37
N GLY A 163 -4.91 -20.97 10.26
CA GLY A 163 -5.38 -20.04 11.29
C GLY A 163 -4.37 -19.75 12.40
N LYS A 164 -3.12 -20.21 12.27
CA LYS A 164 -2.06 -19.87 13.22
C LYS A 164 -1.64 -18.41 13.03
N GLU A 165 -1.49 -17.69 14.13
CA GLU A 165 -0.92 -16.35 14.14
C GLU A 165 0.60 -16.39 14.22
N VAL A 166 1.24 -15.49 13.47
CA VAL A 166 2.68 -15.27 13.44
C VAL A 166 2.93 -13.78 13.58
N THR A 167 3.65 -13.38 14.61
CA THR A 167 4.08 -11.98 14.77
C THR A 167 5.09 -11.64 13.69
N ILE A 168 4.79 -10.62 12.89
CA ILE A 168 5.65 -10.10 11.82
C ILE A 168 6.35 -8.85 12.33
N PHE A 169 5.59 -7.87 12.83
CA PHE A 169 6.13 -6.65 13.44
C PHE A 169 5.76 -6.55 14.92
N THR A 170 6.66 -5.98 15.72
CA THR A 170 6.40 -5.46 17.06
C THR A 170 6.99 -4.06 17.18
N ASN A 171 6.17 -3.06 17.51
CA ASN A 171 6.59 -1.65 17.63
C ASN A 171 7.39 -1.14 16.41
N GLY A 172 6.86 -1.35 15.21
CA GLY A 172 7.44 -0.89 13.96
C GLY A 172 8.64 -1.71 13.47
N GLU A 173 9.06 -2.74 14.19
CA GLU A 173 10.26 -3.52 13.87
C GLU A 173 9.95 -4.99 13.57
N TRP A 174 10.79 -5.64 12.76
CA TRP A 174 10.75 -7.08 12.54
C TRP A 174 10.86 -7.83 13.87
N ALA A 175 9.97 -8.80 14.09
CA ALA A 175 9.92 -9.56 15.34
C ALA A 175 11.01 -10.65 15.48
N PHE A 176 11.84 -10.86 14.46
CA PHE A 176 12.83 -11.94 14.36
C PHE A 176 14.14 -11.49 13.69
#